data_AF-A0A1D7NKN0-F1
#
_entry.id   AF-A0A1D7NKN0-F1
#
_cell.length_a   1.000
_cell.length_b   1.000
_cell.length_c   1.000
_cell.angle_alpha   90.00
_cell.angle_beta   90.00
_cell.angle_gamma   90.00
#
_symmetry.space_group_name_H-M   'P 1'
#
loop_
_entity.id
_entity.type
_entity.pdbx_description
1 polymer ?
#
loop_
_entity_poly.entity_id
_entity_poly.type
_entity_poly.pdbx_seq_one_letter_code
_entity_poly.pdbx_strand_id
1 'polypeptide(L)'
;MRKPPYPPYAPRMDIIAQFELLSDAGQLAVVGGLFWALAVFAGLMERRRAKRRDVARLEQVGWMPWTGLLVGAAMLGGGLLMMALAAR
;
A
#
# COMPACT_ATOMS: atom_id res chain seq x y z
N MET A 1 -17.58 -31.25 36.30
CA MET A 1 -17.37 -30.88 34.89
C MET A 1 -17.00 -29.40 34.81
N ARG A 2 -15.72 -29.05 34.54
CA ARG A 2 -15.32 -27.66 34.27
C ARG A 2 -15.73 -27.31 32.84
N LYS A 3 -16.55 -26.28 32.67
CA LYS A 3 -16.74 -25.67 31.34
C LYS A 3 -15.39 -25.13 30.86
N PRO A 4 -15.04 -25.26 29.56
CA PRO A 4 -13.81 -24.69 29.03
C PRO A 4 -13.79 -23.17 29.24
N PRO A 5 -12.65 -22.57 29.62
CA PRO A 5 -12.53 -21.13 29.77
C PRO A 5 -12.41 -20.50 28.37
N TYR A 6 -13.38 -19.64 28.04
CA TYR A 6 -13.45 -18.82 26.83
C TYR A 6 -13.71 -19.57 25.50
N PRO A 7 -14.64 -19.08 24.65
CA PRO A 7 -14.87 -19.69 23.34
C PRO A 7 -13.70 -19.44 22.37
N PRO A 8 -13.38 -20.36 21.44
CA PRO A 8 -12.22 -20.27 20.54
C PRO A 8 -12.36 -19.24 19.40
N TYR A 9 -13.36 -18.35 19.43
CA TYR A 9 -13.47 -17.25 18.48
C TYR A 9 -12.97 -15.95 19.14
N ALA A 10 -11.67 -15.89 19.47
CA ALA A 10 -11.04 -14.59 19.26
C ALA A 10 -11.20 -14.36 17.75
N PRO A 11 -11.89 -13.31 17.29
CA PRO A 11 -12.08 -13.11 15.87
C PRO A 11 -10.69 -12.78 15.30
N ARG A 12 -9.98 -13.83 14.86
CA ARG A 12 -8.82 -13.69 14.00
C ARG A 12 -9.41 -13.07 12.75
N MET A 13 -9.18 -11.77 12.59
CA MET A 13 -9.45 -11.06 11.35
C MET A 13 -8.59 -11.75 10.30
N ASP A 14 -9.14 -12.78 9.67
CA ASP A 14 -8.49 -13.48 8.58
C ASP A 14 -8.60 -12.57 7.36
N ILE A 15 -7.63 -11.67 7.25
CA ILE A 15 -7.57 -10.62 6.22
C ILE A 15 -7.59 -11.28 4.82
N ILE A 16 -7.06 -12.50 4.71
CA ILE A 16 -7.07 -13.27 3.46
C ILE A 16 -8.51 -13.68 3.12
N ALA A 17 -9.23 -14.26 4.08
CA ALA A 17 -10.63 -14.65 3.88
C ALA A 17 -11.54 -13.44 3.59
N GLN A 18 -11.32 -12.30 4.26
CA GLN A 18 -12.07 -11.08 3.98
C GLN A 18 -11.82 -10.56 2.57
N PHE A 19 -10.57 -10.59 2.10
CA PHE A 19 -10.20 -10.18 0.75
C PHE A 19 -10.79 -11.10 -0.32
N GLU A 20 -10.81 -12.41 -0.08
CA GLU A 20 -11.40 -13.39 -1.00
C GLU A 20 -12.91 -13.20 -1.16
N LEU A 21 -13.59 -12.71 -0.11
CA LEU A 21 -15.03 -12.42 -0.13
C LEU A 21 -15.38 -11.08 -0.82
N LEU A 22 -14.39 -10.22 -1.12
CA LEU A 22 -14.65 -8.98 -1.87
C LEU A 22 -15.01 -9.29 -3.33
N SER A 23 -15.83 -8.43 -3.93
CA SER A 23 -16.04 -8.45 -5.38
C SER A 23 -14.73 -8.17 -6.13
N ASP A 24 -14.64 -8.56 -7.40
CA ASP A 24 -13.47 -8.29 -8.25
C ASP A 24 -13.11 -6.78 -8.27
N ALA A 25 -14.14 -5.93 -8.37
CA ALA A 25 -13.99 -4.48 -8.24
C ALA A 25 -13.45 -4.04 -6.86
N GLY A 26 -13.89 -4.69 -5.78
CA GLY A 26 -13.39 -4.45 -4.43
C GLY A 26 -11.93 -4.85 -4.26
N GLN A 27 -11.52 -6.00 -4.80
CA GLN A 27 -10.14 -6.46 -4.79
C GLN A 27 -9.23 -5.48 -5.56
N LEU A 28 -9.65 -5.05 -6.75
CA LEU A 28 -8.95 -4.02 -7.54
C LEU A 28 -8.82 -2.69 -6.79
N ALA A 29 -9.86 -2.27 -6.07
CA ALA A 29 -9.83 -1.04 -5.27
C ALA A 29 -8.82 -1.11 -4.12
N VAL A 30 -8.75 -2.25 -3.42
CA VAL A 30 -7.79 -2.47 -2.32
C VAL A 30 -6.36 -2.48 -2.85
N VAL A 31 -6.09 -3.25 -3.92
CA VAL A 31 -4.75 -3.34 -4.51
C VAL A 31 -4.33 -1.99 -5.10
N GLY A 32 -5.23 -1.33 -5.84
CA GLY A 32 -4.98 0.00 -6.41
C GLY A 32 -4.73 1.07 -5.36
N GLY A 33 -5.52 1.06 -4.28
CA GLY A 33 -5.34 1.94 -3.12
C GLY A 33 -3.99 1.74 -2.42
N LEU A 34 -3.53 0.50 -2.31
CA LEU A 34 -2.23 0.18 -1.71
C LEU A 34 -1.06 0.71 -2.55
N PHE A 35 -1.11 0.55 -3.87
CA PHE A 35 -0.13 1.16 -4.77
C PHE A 35 -0.18 2.69 -4.73
N TRP A 36 -1.36 3.27 -4.64
CA TRP A 36 -1.51 4.72 -4.54
C TRP A 36 -0.96 5.28 -3.22
N ALA A 37 -1.15 4.57 -2.11
CA ALA A 37 -0.54 4.90 -0.82
C ALA A 37 1.00 4.82 -0.87
N LEU A 38 1.56 3.81 -1.54
CA LEU A 38 3.00 3.70 -1.78
C LEU A 38 3.53 4.86 -2.65
N ALA A 39 2.76 5.31 -3.66
CA ALA A 39 3.12 6.45 -4.47
C ALA A 39 3.22 7.74 -3.64
N VAL A 40 2.23 8.00 -2.78
CA VAL A 40 2.25 9.13 -1.86
C VAL A 40 3.45 9.04 -0.91
N PHE A 41 3.72 7.85 -0.36
CA PHE A 41 4.86 7.61 0.51
C PHE A 41 6.20 7.89 -0.20
N ALA A 42 6.37 7.42 -1.42
CA ALA A 42 7.56 7.68 -2.22
C ALA A 42 7.76 9.18 -2.48
N GLY A 43 6.66 9.92 -2.74
CA GLY A 43 6.69 11.38 -2.89
C GLY A 43 7.08 12.12 -1.60
N LEU A 44 6.61 11.64 -0.45
CA LEU A 44 7.01 12.18 0.85
C LEU A 44 8.49 11.93 1.13
N MET A 45 9.02 10.77 0.74
CA MET A 45 10.45 10.44 0.89
C MET A 45 11.33 11.28 -0.03
N GLU A 46 10.89 11.55 -1.27
CA GLU A 46 11.59 12.47 -2.16
C GLU A 46 11.58 13.91 -1.60
N ARG A 47 10.45 14.38 -1.06
CA ARG A 47 10.40 15.69 -0.38
C ARG A 47 11.31 15.75 0.84
N ARG A 48 11.39 14.66 1.62
CA ARG A 48 12.32 14.54 2.75
C ARG A 48 13.77 14.57 2.29
N ARG A 49 14.10 13.92 1.17
CA ARG A 49 15.43 13.96 0.55
C ARG A 49 15.78 15.36 0.06
N ALA A 50 14.86 16.03 -0.65
CA ALA A 50 15.07 17.39 -1.17
C ALA A 50 15.29 18.42 -0.06
N LYS A 51 14.62 18.28 1.09
CA LYS A 51 14.78 19.18 2.24
C LYS A 51 16.05 18.92 3.06
N ARG A 52 16.60 17.71 3.01
CA ARG A 52 17.81 17.29 3.75
C ARG A 52 19.02 17.14 2.81
N ARG A 53 19.10 17.97 1.75
CA ARG A 53 20.16 17.97 0.74
C ARG A 53 21.48 18.50 1.33
N ASP A 54 22.03 17.76 2.28
CA ASP A 54 23.37 17.95 2.80
C ASP A 54 24.34 17.32 1.79
N VAL A 55 25.08 18.16 1.07
CA VAL A 55 25.93 17.77 -0.07
C VAL A 55 26.92 16.65 0.31
N ALA A 56 27.38 16.64 1.57
CA ALA A 56 28.30 15.63 2.12
C ALA A 56 27.69 14.22 2.29
N ARG A 57 26.36 14.06 2.27
CA ARG A 57 25.67 12.77 2.50
C ARG A 57 25.23 12.08 1.21
N LEU A 58 25.30 12.78 0.07
CA LEU A 58 24.91 12.25 -1.24
C LEU A 58 25.86 11.18 -1.79
N GLU A 59 27.12 11.17 -1.35
CA GLU A 59 28.11 10.17 -1.79
C GLU A 59 27.90 8.80 -1.13
N GLN A 60 27.17 8.71 -0.01
CA GLN A 60 27.05 7.49 0.80
C GLN A 60 25.76 6.70 0.58
N VAL A 61 24.71 7.30 -0.01
CA VAL A 61 23.41 6.63 -0.16
C VAL A 61 23.18 6.34 -1.63
N GLY A 62 23.34 5.06 -2.01
CA GLY A 62 23.01 4.55 -3.33
C GLY A 62 21.71 5.16 -3.85
N TRP A 63 21.76 5.72 -5.05
CA TRP A 63 20.72 6.58 -5.62
C TRP A 63 19.40 5.84 -5.75
N MET A 64 18.52 5.94 -4.74
CA MET A 64 17.18 5.37 -4.79
C MET A 64 16.27 6.33 -5.58
N PRO A 65 15.71 5.93 -6.74
CA PRO A 65 14.88 6.78 -7.58
C PRO A 65 13.44 6.87 -7.04
N TRP A 66 13.24 7.57 -5.92
CA TRP A 66 11.92 7.76 -5.30
C TRP A 66 10.88 8.32 -6.26
N THR A 67 11.27 9.22 -7.17
CA THR A 67 10.38 9.76 -8.21
C THR A 67 9.93 8.68 -9.19
N GLY A 68 10.81 7.75 -9.56
CA GLY A 68 10.46 6.62 -10.43
C GLY A 68 9.47 5.67 -9.75
N LEU A 69 9.71 5.37 -8.47
CA LEU A 69 8.79 4.57 -7.65
C LEU A 69 7.42 5.27 -7.48
N LEU A 70 7.41 6.58 -7.27
CA LEU A 70 6.18 7.37 -7.20
C LEU A 70 5.38 7.27 -8.50
N VAL A 71 6.02 7.50 -9.65
CA VAL A 71 5.33 7.52 -10.94
C VAL A 71 4.80 6.13 -11.28
N GLY A 72 5.63 5.09 -11.14
CA GLY A 72 5.21 3.71 -11.39
C GLY A 72 4.04 3.28 -10.50
N ALA A 73 4.13 3.55 -9.19
CA ALA A 73 3.08 3.20 -8.25
C ALA A 73 1.80 4.03 -8.46
N ALA A 74 1.90 5.31 -8.82
CA ALA A 74 0.76 6.16 -9.13
C ALA A 74 0.03 5.72 -10.41
N MET A 75 0.78 5.34 -11.45
CA MET A 75 0.21 4.84 -12.71
C MET A 75 -0.48 3.49 -12.51
N LEU A 76 0.17 2.55 -11.83
CA LEU A 76 -0.42 1.23 -11.54
C LEU A 76 -1.63 1.35 -10.61
N GLY A 77 -1.48 2.08 -9.51
CA GLY A 77 -2.56 2.29 -8.54
C GLY A 77 -3.74 3.05 -9.14
N GLY A 78 -3.47 4.13 -9.88
CA GLY A 78 -4.50 4.91 -10.57
C GLY A 78 -5.23 4.10 -11.65
N GLY A 79 -4.49 3.27 -12.41
CA GLY A 79 -5.08 2.36 -13.40
C GLY A 79 -6.01 1.34 -12.75
N LEU A 80 -5.56 0.67 -11.68
CA LEU A 80 -6.36 -0.29 -10.93
C LEU A 80 -7.61 0.34 -10.30
N LEU A 81 -7.48 1.55 -9.73
CA LEU A 81 -8.60 2.30 -9.17
C LEU A 81 -9.63 2.68 -10.24
N MET A 82 -9.20 3.09 -11.44
CA MET A 82 -10.10 3.36 -12.56
C MET A 82 -10.82 2.10 -13.04
N MET A 83 -10.12 0.96 -13.11
CA MET A 83 -10.74 -0.32 -13.46
C MET A 83 -11.76 -0.76 -12.41
N ALA A 84 -11.44 -0.63 -11.12
CA ALA A 84 -12.38 -0.88 -10.03
C ALA A 84 -13.65 -0.01 -10.14
N LEU A 85 -13.47 1.27 -10.50
CA LEU A 85 -14.58 2.20 -10.71
C LEU A 85 -15.42 1.83 -11.94
N ALA A 86 -14.80 1.32 -12.99
CA ALA A 86 -15.48 0.90 -14.21
C ALA A 86 -16.17 -0.47 -14.07
N ALA A 87 -15.69 -1.32 -13.17
CA ALA A 87 -16.24 -2.64 -12.89
C ALA A 87 -17.39 -2.64 -11.87
N ARG A 88 -17.82 -1.46 -11.41
CA ARG A 88 -18.98 -1.27 -10.51
C ARG A 88 -20.25 -0.93 -11.30
#